data_AF-A0A970EKP2-F1
#
_entry.id   AF-A0A970EKP2-F1
#
_cell.length_a   1.000
_cell.length_b   1.000
_cell.length_c   1.000
_cell.angle_alpha   90.00
_cell.angle_beta   90.00
_cell.angle_gamma   90.00
#
_symmetry.space_group_name_H-M   'P 1'
#
loop_
_entity.id
_entity.type
_entity.pdbx_description
1 polymer ?
#
loop_
_entity_poly.entity_id
_entity_poly.type
_entity_poly.pdbx_seq_one_letter_code
_entity_poly.pdbx_strand_id
1 'polypeptide(L)'
;MRQISFPYPFLIMQKCSCRQQIPIKKFYLDFSLDGAKISWQVTCTCCGRKMSKNYEINDHNELDLSHEINAYEIIPSIKDEIIISKLETFKAKVKNGTVDFYGNFSRLRLFDNVIESGIVSLEYLEISKPYAFLFAQ
;
A
#
# COMPACT_ATOMS: atom_id res chain seq x y z
N MET A 1 5.21 -5.55 -17.39
CA MET A 1 4.34 -5.75 -16.20
C MET A 1 5.06 -6.49 -15.06
N ARG A 2 5.51 -5.73 -14.05
CA ARG A 2 6.07 -6.25 -12.78
C ARG A 2 4.94 -6.51 -11.79
N GLN A 3 5.05 -7.58 -11.00
CA GLN A 3 4.13 -7.84 -9.88
C GLN A 3 4.81 -7.44 -8.58
N ILE A 4 4.15 -6.64 -7.76
CA ILE A 4 4.66 -6.24 -6.45
C ILE A 4 3.70 -6.63 -5.32
N SER A 5 4.23 -6.85 -4.13
CA SER A 5 3.46 -6.96 -2.89
C SER A 5 4.09 -6.08 -1.82
N PHE A 6 3.27 -5.58 -0.91
CA PHE A 6 3.70 -4.92 0.31
C PHE A 6 3.79 -5.98 1.41
N PRO A 7 5.00 -6.45 1.79
CA PRO A 7 5.15 -7.38 2.90
C PRO A 7 4.96 -6.67 4.23
N TYR A 8 5.05 -7.43 5.32
CA TYR A 8 5.25 -6.88 6.66
C TYR A 8 6.38 -5.83 6.64
N PRO A 9 6.22 -4.66 7.29
CA PRO A 9 5.14 -4.31 8.23
C PRO A 9 3.87 -3.71 7.59
N PHE A 10 3.70 -3.73 6.28
CA PHE A 10 2.58 -3.03 5.63
C PHE A 10 1.40 -3.93 5.28
N LEU A 11 0.19 -3.38 5.41
CA LEU A 11 -1.06 -4.02 5.01
C LEU A 11 -1.89 -3.06 4.18
N ILE A 12 -2.17 -3.43 2.92
CA ILE A 12 -2.88 -2.58 1.97
C ILE A 12 -4.25 -3.17 1.67
N MET A 13 -5.28 -2.36 1.85
CA MET A 13 -6.67 -2.79 1.85
C MET A 13 -7.52 -1.95 0.88
N GLN A 14 -8.22 -2.59 -0.06
CA GLN A 14 -9.24 -1.96 -0.89
C GLN A 14 -10.52 -1.75 -0.10
N LYS A 15 -11.06 -0.53 -0.13
CA LYS A 15 -12.39 -0.21 0.40
C LYS A 15 -13.45 -0.74 -0.56
N CYS A 16 -14.48 -1.38 -0.01
CA CYS A 16 -15.65 -1.80 -0.76
C CYS A 16 -16.89 -0.99 -0.37
N SER A 17 -17.84 -0.85 -1.29
CA SER A 17 -19.11 -0.15 -1.03
C SER A 17 -19.95 -0.82 0.07
N CYS A 18 -19.75 -2.13 0.33
CA CYS A 18 -20.38 -2.83 1.46
C CYS A 18 -19.68 -2.59 2.81
N ARG A 19 -18.81 -1.56 2.90
CA ARG A 19 -18.03 -1.16 4.08
C ARG A 19 -16.95 -2.15 4.54
N GLN A 20 -16.78 -3.25 3.80
CA GLN A 20 -15.69 -4.20 4.02
C GLN A 20 -14.38 -3.69 3.42
N GLN A 21 -13.28 -4.16 4.00
CA GLN A 21 -11.91 -3.91 3.55
C GLN A 21 -11.30 -5.22 3.07
N ILE A 22 -10.73 -5.21 1.87
CA ILE A 22 -10.22 -6.43 1.23
C ILE A 22 -8.72 -6.30 0.98
N PRO A 23 -7.90 -7.26 1.44
CA PRO A 23 -6.45 -7.16 1.27
C PRO A 23 -6.07 -7.22 -0.21
N ILE A 24 -5.28 -6.24 -0.63
CA ILE A 24 -4.66 -6.23 -1.96
C ILE A 24 -3.34 -6.98 -1.86
N LYS A 25 -3.35 -8.25 -2.28
CA LYS A 25 -2.17 -9.11 -2.19
C LYS A 25 -1.07 -8.72 -3.17
N LYS A 26 -1.47 -8.18 -4.33
CA LYS A 26 -0.56 -7.86 -5.43
C LYS A 26 -1.01 -6.62 -6.17
N PHE A 27 -0.05 -5.79 -6.53
CA PHE A 27 -0.20 -4.73 -7.53
C PHE A 27 0.58 -5.11 -8.78
N TYR A 28 0.13 -4.59 -9.90
CA TYR A 28 0.80 -4.70 -11.18
C TYR A 28 1.28 -3.32 -11.60
N LEU A 29 2.59 -3.23 -11.85
CA LEU A 29 3.25 -2.03 -12.33
C LEU A 29 3.67 -2.24 -13.78
N ASP A 30 3.27 -1.35 -14.67
CA ASP A 30 3.78 -1.31 -16.03
C ASP A 30 4.45 0.04 -16.29
N PHE A 31 5.73 -0.01 -16.67
CA PHE A 31 6.53 1.19 -16.87
C PHE A 31 6.53 1.54 -18.36
N SER A 32 6.33 2.82 -18.65
CA SER A 32 6.39 3.42 -19.99
C SER A 32 7.40 4.56 -19.97
N LEU A 33 7.74 5.11 -21.15
CA LEU A 33 8.64 6.25 -21.24
C LEU A 33 8.10 7.49 -20.52
N ASP A 34 6.77 7.65 -20.49
CA ASP A 34 6.09 8.83 -19.97
C ASP A 34 5.57 8.65 -18.53
N GLY A 35 5.84 7.50 -17.89
CA GLY A 35 5.33 7.21 -16.54
C GLY A 35 5.10 5.74 -16.24
N ALA A 36 4.22 5.47 -15.29
CA ALA A 36 3.86 4.13 -14.86
C ALA A 36 2.35 3.95 -14.76
N LYS A 37 1.92 2.72 -15.01
CA LYS A 37 0.55 2.25 -14.84
C LYS A 37 0.48 1.33 -13.63
N ILE A 38 -0.39 1.68 -12.69
CA ILE A 38 -0.62 0.95 -11.44
C ILE A 38 -2.00 0.30 -11.53
N SER A 39 -2.06 -1.02 -11.38
CA SER A 39 -3.33 -1.74 -11.40
C SER A 39 -3.40 -2.87 -10.38
N TRP A 40 -4.60 -3.21 -9.96
CA TRP A 40 -4.88 -4.35 -9.09
C TRP A 40 -6.30 -4.85 -9.30
N GLN A 41 -6.53 -6.09 -8.89
CA GLN A 41 -7.85 -6.70 -8.91
C GLN A 41 -8.10 -7.43 -7.60
N VAL A 42 -9.27 -7.17 -7.02
CA VAL A 42 -9.74 -7.86 -5.80
C VAL A 42 -11.21 -8.24 -5.94
N THR A 43 -11.61 -9.27 -5.21
CA THR A 43 -13.03 -9.68 -5.13
C THR A 43 -13.46 -9.59 -3.67
N CYS A 44 -14.55 -8.88 -3.42
CA CYS A 44 -15.10 -8.80 -2.07
C CYS A 44 -15.70 -10.14 -1.67
N THR A 45 -15.20 -10.73 -0.58
CA THR A 45 -15.71 -11.99 -0.03
C THR A 45 -17.10 -11.85 0.58
N CYS A 46 -17.49 -10.64 1.00
CA CYS A 46 -18.79 -10.38 1.62
C CYS A 46 -19.91 -10.16 0.59
N CYS A 47 -19.69 -9.34 -0.45
CA CYS A 47 -20.73 -9.00 -1.43
C CYS A 47 -20.47 -9.57 -2.84
N GLY A 48 -19.39 -10.32 -3.04
CA GLY A 48 -19.02 -10.93 -4.33
C GLY A 48 -18.53 -9.95 -5.40
N ARG A 49 -18.55 -8.64 -5.13
CA ARG A 49 -18.20 -7.62 -6.12
C ARG A 49 -16.72 -7.73 -6.52
N LYS A 50 -16.48 -7.87 -7.82
CA LYS A 50 -15.14 -7.78 -8.43
C LYS A 50 -14.81 -6.31 -8.65
N MET A 51 -13.63 -5.89 -8.20
CA MET A 51 -13.12 -4.54 -8.37
C MET A 51 -11.80 -4.64 -9.11
N SER A 52 -11.72 -4.00 -10.27
CA SER A 52 -10.51 -3.83 -11.05
C SER A 52 -10.21 -2.35 -11.11
N LYS A 53 -8.99 -1.98 -10.73
CA LYS A 53 -8.55 -0.60 -10.62
C LYS A 53 -7.30 -0.42 -11.45
N ASN A 54 -7.25 0.70 -12.15
CA ASN A 54 -6.16 1.03 -13.04
C ASN A 54 -5.96 2.55 -13.02
N TYR A 55 -4.74 2.97 -12.76
CA TYR A 55 -4.34 4.36 -12.67
C TYR A 55 -3.03 4.57 -13.42
N GLU A 56 -2.90 5.72 -14.04
CA GLU A 56 -1.69 6.15 -14.73
C GLU A 56 -1.10 7.33 -13.97
N ILE A 57 0.22 7.32 -13.85
CA ILE A 57 0.99 8.35 -13.16
C ILE A 57 2.23 8.67 -13.98
N ASN A 58 2.60 9.94 -14.07
CA ASN A 58 3.81 10.41 -14.72
C ASN A 58 4.80 10.98 -13.68
N ASP A 59 5.95 11.45 -14.16
CA ASP A 59 7.01 12.07 -13.35
C ASP A 59 6.67 13.47 -12.82
N HIS A 60 5.61 14.09 -13.32
CA HIS A 60 5.18 15.43 -12.92
C HIS A 60 4.11 15.44 -11.82
N ASN A 61 3.40 14.33 -11.62
CA ASN A 61 2.24 14.28 -10.74
C ASN A 61 2.36 13.20 -9.66
N GLU A 62 1.70 13.47 -8.54
CA GLU A 62 1.45 12.52 -7.46
C GLU A 62 0.05 11.92 -7.63
N LEU A 63 -0.07 10.61 -7.43
CA LEU A 63 -1.36 9.91 -7.43
C LEU A 63 -1.80 9.64 -6.00
N ASP A 64 -2.93 10.23 -5.60
CA ASP A 64 -3.56 9.97 -4.31
C ASP A 64 -4.63 8.86 -4.42
N LEU A 65 -4.35 7.72 -3.79
CA LEU A 65 -5.22 6.54 -3.78
C LEU A 65 -5.97 6.37 -2.45
N SER A 66 -5.87 7.34 -1.54
CA SER A 66 -6.42 7.28 -0.17
C SER A 66 -7.95 7.16 -0.15
N HIS A 67 -8.64 7.55 -1.22
CA HIS A 67 -10.08 7.40 -1.36
C HIS A 67 -10.50 5.94 -1.57
N GLU A 68 -9.66 5.11 -2.19
CA GLU A 68 -9.92 3.70 -2.52
C GLU A 68 -9.22 2.73 -1.58
N ILE A 69 -8.06 3.12 -1.07
CA ILE A 69 -7.17 2.26 -0.31
C ILE A 69 -7.07 2.77 1.13
N ASN A 70 -7.08 1.84 2.09
CA ASN A 70 -6.50 2.06 3.40
C ASN A 70 -5.17 1.32 3.47
N ALA A 71 -4.12 2.03 3.90
CA ALA A 71 -2.84 1.44 4.19
C ALA A 71 -2.61 1.44 5.71
N TYR A 72 -1.99 0.40 6.21
CA TYR A 72 -1.67 0.23 7.61
C TYR A 72 -0.21 -0.17 7.78
N GLU A 73 0.41 0.34 8.83
CA GLU A 73 1.72 -0.07 9.32
C GLU A 73 1.53 -0.89 10.59
N ILE A 74 2.16 -2.06 10.64
CA ILE A 74 2.13 -3.00 11.75
C ILE A 74 3.42 -2.84 12.55
N ILE A 75 3.31 -2.32 13.76
CA ILE A 75 4.45 -2.11 14.65
C ILE A 75 4.46 -3.25 15.69
N PRO A 76 5.53 -4.06 15.74
CA PRO A 76 5.65 -5.10 16.75
C PRO A 76 5.89 -4.46 18.13
N SER A 77 5.10 -4.82 19.14
CA SER A 77 5.34 -4.39 20.53
C SER A 77 6.14 -5.46 21.28
N ILE A 78 6.87 -5.01 22.30
CA ILE A 78 7.73 -5.84 23.16
C ILE A 78 6.90 -6.78 24.07
N LYS A 79 5.59 -6.53 24.24
CA LYS A 79 4.72 -7.25 25.18
C LYS A 79 3.65 -8.14 24.52
N ASP A 80 3.95 -8.73 23.35
CA ASP A 80 3.00 -9.54 22.56
C ASP A 80 1.76 -8.77 22.04
N GLU A 81 1.78 -7.44 22.13
CA GLU A 81 0.76 -6.58 21.56
C GLU A 81 1.12 -6.20 20.12
N ILE A 82 0.15 -6.21 19.21
CA ILE A 82 0.34 -5.72 17.84
C ILE A 82 -0.31 -4.36 17.74
N ILE A 83 0.50 -3.33 17.43
CA ILE A 83 -0.03 -2.00 17.16
C ILE A 83 -0.22 -1.88 15.65
N ILE A 84 -1.46 -1.59 15.25
CA ILE A 84 -1.78 -1.32 13.84
C ILE A 84 -2.06 0.17 13.71
N SER A 85 -1.17 0.87 13.01
CA SER A 85 -1.31 2.29 12.71
C SER A 85 -1.91 2.45 11.32
N LYS A 86 -3.03 3.17 11.22
CA LYS A 86 -3.62 3.51 9.92
C LYS A 86 -2.90 4.74 9.35
N LEU A 87 -2.46 4.66 8.10
CA LEU A 87 -1.98 5.82 7.37
C LEU A 87 -3.16 6.71 6.95
N GLU A 88 -3.00 8.01 7.10
CA GLU A 88 -3.98 9.01 6.68
C GLU A 88 -4.10 9.06 5.16
N THR A 89 -2.97 8.83 4.47
CA THR A 89 -2.91 8.81 3.01
C THR A 89 -2.19 7.57 2.49
N PHE A 90 -2.51 7.18 1.25
CA PHE A 90 -1.75 6.21 0.47
C PHE A 90 -1.54 6.79 -0.93
N LYS A 91 -0.30 7.16 -1.23
CA LYS A 91 0.07 7.92 -2.41
C LYS A 91 1.20 7.25 -3.17
N ALA A 92 1.25 7.50 -4.47
CA ALA A 92 2.32 7.03 -5.34
C ALA A 92 2.91 8.20 -6.12
N LYS A 93 4.22 8.15 -6.40
CA LYS A 93 4.90 9.07 -7.31
C LYS A 93 5.92 8.33 -8.15
N VAL A 94 6.20 8.84 -9.35
CA VAL A 94 7.32 8.35 -10.16
C VAL A 94 8.57 9.16 -9.79
N LYS A 95 9.65 8.48 -9.43
CA LYS A 95 10.95 9.10 -9.15
C LYS A 95 12.04 8.24 -9.78
N ASN A 96 12.92 8.82 -10.60
CA ASN A 96 14.04 8.11 -11.24
C ASN A 96 13.63 6.83 -11.99
N GLY A 97 12.45 6.81 -12.62
CA GLY A 97 11.93 5.64 -13.34
C GLY A 97 11.41 4.51 -12.45
N THR A 98 11.30 4.71 -11.14
CA THR A 98 10.63 3.80 -10.19
C THR A 98 9.35 4.43 -9.64
N VAL A 99 8.40 3.60 -9.20
CA VAL A 99 7.19 4.07 -8.51
C VAL A 99 7.45 3.96 -7.02
N ASP A 100 7.47 5.07 -6.31
CA ASP A 100 7.58 5.11 -4.85
C ASP A 100 6.17 5.24 -4.25
N PHE A 101 5.86 4.42 -3.24
CA PHE A 101 4.63 4.52 -2.47
C PHE A 101 4.92 5.10 -1.09
N TYR A 102 4.05 5.97 -0.59
CA TYR A 102 4.20 6.60 0.72
C TYR A 102 2.85 7.00 1.32
N GLY A 103 2.83 7.25 2.62
CA GLY A 103 1.64 7.68 3.33
C GLY A 103 1.97 8.60 4.49
N ASN A 104 1.06 9.50 4.80
CA ASN A 104 1.14 10.32 5.99
C ASN A 104 0.62 9.53 7.18
N PHE A 105 1.21 9.72 8.36
CA PHE A 105 0.70 9.17 9.61
C PHE A 105 0.63 10.26 10.67
N SER A 106 -0.24 10.01 11.65
CA SER A 106 -0.37 10.81 12.86
C SER A 106 -0.62 9.85 14.03
N ARG A 107 0.24 9.88 15.06
CA ARG A 107 0.11 9.03 16.24
C ARG A 107 0.35 9.80 17.52
N LEU A 108 -0.44 9.50 18.54
CA LEU A 108 -0.22 10.04 19.88
C LEU A 108 0.96 9.30 20.53
N ARG A 109 2.01 10.03 20.89
CA ARG A 109 3.07 9.50 21.74
C ARG A 109 2.63 9.62 23.19
N LEU A 110 2.33 8.49 23.80
CA LEU A 110 1.73 8.42 25.15
C LEU A 110 2.63 8.98 26.26
N PHE A 111 3.94 9.02 26.05
CA PHE A 111 4.91 9.44 27.07
C PHE A 111 5.06 10.97 27.19
N ASP A 112 4.76 11.72 26.13
CA ASP A 112 4.89 13.18 26.10
C ASP A 112 3.60 13.91 25.70
N ASN A 113 2.50 13.20 25.46
CA ASN A 113 1.22 13.75 24.99
C ASN A 113 1.35 14.58 23.70
N VAL A 114 2.35 14.27 22.87
CA VAL A 114 2.58 14.94 21.60
C VAL A 114 2.01 14.11 20.45
N ILE A 115 1.35 14.77 19.50
CA ILE A 115 0.98 14.17 18.23
C ILE A 115 2.22 14.18 17.33
N GLU A 116 2.76 12.99 17.06
CA GLU A 116 3.82 12.81 16.06
C GLU A 116 3.16 12.62 14.70
N SER A 117 3.49 13.49 13.76
CA SER A 117 3.05 13.40 12.36
C SER A 117 4.25 13.29 11.43
N GLY A 118 4.15 12.47 10.41
CA GLY A 118 5.23 12.28 9.45
C GLY A 118 4.80 11.59 8.15
N ILE A 119 5.78 11.35 7.28
CA ILE A 119 5.61 10.60 6.04
C ILE A 119 6.40 9.30 6.17
N VAL A 120 5.75 8.17 5.90
CA VAL A 120 6.40 6.86 5.83
C VAL A 120 6.45 6.39 4.38
N SER A 121 7.60 5.86 3.97
CA SER A 121 7.77 5.19 2.67
C SER A 121 7.33 3.74 2.79
N LEU A 122 6.52 3.26 1.86
CA LEU A 122 6.02 1.89 1.85
C LEU A 122 6.88 1.05 0.93
N GLU A 123 7.75 0.25 1.54
CA GLU A 123 8.59 -0.69 0.81
C GLU A 123 7.76 -1.84 0.23
N TYR A 124 8.10 -2.26 -0.99
CA TYR A 124 7.45 -3.37 -1.66
C TYR A 124 8.48 -4.33 -2.25
N LEU A 125 8.07 -5.58 -2.42
CA LEU A 125 8.87 -6.62 -3.05
C LEU A 125 8.35 -6.91 -4.45
N GLU A 126 9.27 -7.02 -5.42
CA GLU A 126 8.96 -7.49 -6.76
C GLU A 126 8.88 -9.02 -6.78
N ILE A 127 7.66 -9.56 -6.93
CA ILE A 127 7.37 -11.00 -6.92
C ILE A 127 7.53 -11.63 -8.31
N SER A 128 7.67 -10.82 -9.37
CA SER A 128 7.90 -11.30 -10.74
C SER A 128 9.30 -11.91 -10.96
N LYS A 129 10.18 -11.89 -9.94
CA LYS A 129 11.51 -12.52 -9.98
C LYS A 129 11.49 -13.88 -9.27
N PRO A 130 12.05 -14.95 -9.86
CA PRO A 130 11.89 -16.34 -9.39
C PRO A 130 12.45 -16.65 -8.00
N TYR A 131 13.16 -15.72 -7.34
CA TYR A 131 13.78 -15.93 -6.02
C TYR A 131 12.86 -15.62 -4.83
N ALA A 132 11.67 -15.04 -5.05
CA ALA A 132 10.75 -14.69 -3.96
C ALA A 132 9.98 -15.90 -3.37
N PHE A 133 10.07 -17.08 -3.98
CA PHE A 133 9.41 -18.31 -3.49
C PHE A 133 10.13 -18.98 -2.31
N LEU A 134 11.32 -18.51 -1.92
CA LEU A 134 12.08 -19.11 -0.81
C LEU A 134 11.72 -18.57 0.58
N PHE A 135 10.85 -17.57 0.69
CA PHE A 135 10.45 -16.96 1.98
C PHE A 135 9.00 -17.25 2.38
N ALA A 136 8.33 -18.22 1.73
CA ALA A 136 6.94 -18.58 2.00
C ALA A 136 6.77 -20.01 2.57
N GLN A 137 7.77 -20.51 3.32
CA GLN A 137 7.64 -21.73 4.13
C GLN A 137 7.54 -21.38 5.61
#